data_AF-A0A4P8SB46-F1
#
_entry.id   AF-A0A4P8SB46-F1
#
_cell.length_a   1.000
_cell.length_b   1.000
_cell.length_c   1.000
_cell.angle_alpha   90.00
_cell.angle_beta   90.00
_cell.angle_gamma   90.00
#
_symmetry.space_group_name_H-M   'P 1'
#
loop_
_entity.id
_entity.type
_entity.pdbx_description
1 polymer ?
#
loop_
_entity_poly.entity_id
_entity_poly.type
_entity_poly.pdbx_seq_one_letter_code
_entity_poly.pdbx_strand_id
1 'polypeptide(L)'
;MKNLVADVLIKMSKIEVETKDLTAQVEAQSLVLAALILTVDRALAENVSQTINQAIVSAETDFEGIVSSDVVLLRSHLNRLLTLPKLVKAKSE
;
A
#
# COMPACT_ATOMS: atom_id res chain seq x y z
N MET A 1 24.06 23.82 -23.73
CA MET A 1 22.74 23.18 -23.91
C MET A 1 22.75 22.31 -25.16
N LYS A 2 23.60 21.27 -25.24
CA LYS A 2 23.79 20.53 -26.49
C LYS A 2 23.04 19.20 -26.61
N ASN A 3 22.38 18.68 -25.57
CA ASN A 3 21.61 17.43 -25.67
C ASN A 3 20.50 17.29 -24.61
N LEU A 4 19.65 18.32 -24.47
CA LEU A 4 18.52 18.30 -23.50
C LEU A 4 17.63 17.04 -23.66
N VAL A 5 17.40 16.59 -24.89
CA VAL A 5 16.61 15.38 -25.16
C VAL A 5 17.29 14.13 -24.61
N ALA A 6 18.61 13.98 -24.79
CA ALA A 6 19.34 12.84 -24.25
C ALA A 6 19.38 12.86 -22.72
N ASP A 7 19.57 14.03 -22.12
CA ASP A 7 19.57 14.19 -20.66
C ASP A 7 18.21 13.84 -20.06
N VAL A 8 17.10 14.21 -20.73
CA VAL A 8 15.74 13.81 -20.33
C VAL A 8 15.52 12.31 -20.47
N LEU A 9 15.94 11.68 -21.58
CA LEU A 9 15.81 10.24 -21.79
C LEU A 9 16.59 9.42 -20.74
N ILE A 10 17.80 9.85 -20.38
CA ILE A 10 18.59 9.24 -19.31
C ILE A 10 17.88 9.37 -17.96
N LYS A 11 17.35 10.57 -17.65
CA LYS A 11 16.61 10.80 -16.40
C LYS A 11 15.35 9.94 -16.32
N MET A 12 14.58 9.85 -17.41
CA MET A 12 13.39 8.99 -17.48
C MET A 12 13.73 7.52 -17.29
N SER A 13 14.80 7.04 -17.94
CA SER A 13 15.24 5.65 -17.80
C SER A 13 15.62 5.32 -16.35
N LYS A 14 16.29 6.24 -15.65
CA LYS A 14 16.62 6.08 -14.24
C LYS A 14 15.36 6.02 -13.35
N ILE A 15 14.42 6.94 -13.58
CA ILE A 15 13.13 6.96 -12.86
C ILE A 15 12.37 5.65 -13.09
N GLU A 16 12.38 5.11 -14.31
CA GLU A 16 11.69 3.86 -14.63
C GLU A 16 12.26 2.67 -13.83
N VAL A 17 13.59 2.56 -13.74
CA VAL A 17 14.25 1.51 -12.96
C VAL A 17 13.93 1.66 -11.47
N GLU A 18 14.04 2.86 -10.92
CA GLU A 18 13.71 3.14 -9.51
C GLU A 18 12.23 2.85 -9.20
N THR A 19 11.32 3.18 -10.12
CA THR A 19 9.89 2.90 -9.97
C THR A 19 9.59 1.40 -9.99
N LYS A 20 10.28 0.62 -10.84
CA LYS A 20 10.14 -0.84 -10.87
C LYS A 20 10.60 -1.48 -9.56
N ASP A 21 11.73 -1.03 -9.03
CA ASP A 21 12.24 -1.51 -7.74
C ASP A 21 11.29 -1.17 -6.59
N LEU A 22 10.81 0.07 -6.52
CA LEU A 22 9.82 0.49 -5.52
C LEU A 22 8.52 -0.33 -5.61
N THR A 23 8.06 -0.61 -6.83
CA THR A 23 6.88 -1.45 -7.06
C THR A 23 7.10 -2.87 -6.52
N ALA A 24 8.25 -3.49 -6.84
CA ALA A 24 8.59 -4.81 -6.36
C ALA A 24 8.68 -4.86 -4.83
N GLN A 25 9.24 -3.83 -4.19
CA GLN A 25 9.28 -3.72 -2.74
C GLN A 25 7.88 -3.66 -2.12
N VAL A 26 6.98 -2.83 -2.67
CA VAL A 26 5.59 -2.71 -2.18
C VAL A 26 4.83 -4.03 -2.36
N GLU A 27 5.02 -4.73 -3.49
CA GLU A 27 4.41 -6.04 -3.72
C GLU A 27 4.92 -7.11 -2.75
N ALA A 28 6.23 -7.14 -2.49
CA ALA A 28 6.82 -8.06 -1.52
C ALA A 28 6.27 -7.81 -0.10
N GLN A 29 6.16 -6.55 0.31
CA GLN A 29 5.57 -6.18 1.59
C GLN A 29 4.09 -6.57 1.68
N SER A 30 3.34 -6.39 0.59
CA SER A 30 1.93 -6.80 0.51
C SER A 30 1.76 -8.30 0.71
N LEU A 31 2.66 -9.10 0.12
CA LEU A 31 2.66 -10.56 0.27
C LEU A 31 3.00 -10.99 1.71
N VAL A 32 3.99 -10.36 2.33
CA VAL A 32 4.37 -10.62 3.73
C VAL A 32 3.21 -10.29 4.68
N LEU A 33 2.58 -9.12 4.51
CA LEU A 33 1.42 -8.74 5.31
C LEU A 33 0.27 -9.74 5.14
N ALA A 34 0.02 -10.19 3.91
CA ALA A 34 -1.02 -11.16 3.66
C ALA A 34 -0.75 -12.51 4.34
N ALA A 35 0.51 -12.98 4.31
CA ALA A 35 0.93 -14.17 5.03
C ALA A 35 0.74 -14.03 6.54
N LEU A 36 1.14 -12.89 7.13
CA LEU A 36 0.94 -12.61 8.55
C LEU A 36 -0.55 -12.67 8.93
N ILE A 37 -1.42 -12.01 8.16
CA ILE A 37 -2.88 -12.00 8.42
C ILE A 37 -3.49 -13.41 8.26
N LEU A 38 -2.99 -14.23 7.34
CA LEU A 38 -3.43 -15.62 7.19
C LEU A 38 -3.02 -16.53 8.35
N THR A 39 -1.90 -16.23 9.01
CA THR A 39 -1.36 -17.04 10.11
C THR A 39 -1.95 -16.71 11.48
N VAL A 40 -2.48 -15.50 11.66
CA VAL A 40 -3.15 -15.10 12.91
C VAL A 40 -4.58 -15.65 12.97
N ASP A 41 -5.15 -15.71 14.18
CA ASP A 41 -6.55 -16.06 14.34
C ASP A 41 -7.50 -14.98 13.78
N ARG A 42 -8.75 -15.36 13.54
CA ARG A 42 -9.76 -14.47 12.92
C ARG A 42 -10.01 -13.21 13.76
N ALA A 43 -10.07 -13.33 15.08
CA ALA A 43 -10.36 -12.19 15.96
C ALA A 43 -9.20 -11.19 15.92
N LEU A 44 -7.96 -11.67 15.92
CA LEU A 44 -6.79 -10.82 15.77
C LEU A 44 -6.74 -10.13 14.39
N ALA A 45 -7.08 -10.83 13.31
CA ALA A 45 -7.17 -10.24 11.98
C ALA A 45 -8.24 -9.12 11.90
N GLU A 46 -9.41 -9.33 12.53
CA GLU A 46 -10.47 -8.32 12.61
C GLU A 46 -10.04 -7.11 13.47
N ASN A 47 -9.39 -7.36 14.60
CA ASN A 47 -8.83 -6.31 15.46
C ASN A 47 -7.81 -5.45 14.71
N VAL A 48 -6.87 -6.07 13.97
CA VAL A 48 -5.90 -5.34 13.13
C VAL A 48 -6.60 -4.41 12.14
N SER A 49 -7.63 -4.92 11.44
CA SER A 49 -8.43 -4.11 10.51
C SER A 49 -9.12 -2.94 11.21
N GLN A 50 -9.67 -3.16 12.41
CA GLN A 50 -10.34 -2.11 13.18
C GLN A 50 -9.35 -1.05 13.67
N THR A 51 -8.21 -1.46 14.24
CA THR A 51 -7.16 -0.55 14.72
C THR A 51 -6.62 0.32 13.59
N ILE A 52 -6.39 -0.25 12.41
CA ILE A 52 -5.95 0.51 11.23
C ILE A 52 -7.00 1.55 10.83
N ASN A 53 -8.27 1.16 10.73
CA ASN A 53 -9.34 2.11 10.37
C ASN A 53 -9.48 3.23 11.40
N GLN A 54 -9.36 2.92 12.68
CA GLN A 54 -9.45 3.91 13.74
C GLN A 54 -8.28 4.90 13.69
N ALA A 55 -7.06 4.42 13.46
CA ALA A 55 -5.89 5.28 13.29
C ALA A 55 -6.05 6.26 12.11
N ILE A 56 -6.65 5.81 11.00
CA ILE A 56 -6.92 6.68 9.84
C ILE A 56 -7.94 7.76 10.19
N VAL A 57 -9.05 7.39 10.82
CA VAL A 57 -10.10 8.35 11.21
C VAL A 57 -9.54 9.36 12.23
N SER A 58 -8.75 8.92 13.20
CA SER A 58 -8.10 9.81 14.16
C SER A 58 -7.11 10.76 13.49
N ALA A 59 -6.33 10.28 12.51
CA ALA A 59 -5.43 11.14 11.75
C ALA A 59 -6.22 12.21 10.98
N GLU A 60 -7.33 11.84 10.32
CA GLU A 60 -8.23 12.77 9.63
C GLU A 60 -8.80 13.86 10.54
N THR A 61 -9.15 13.52 11.78
CA THR A 61 -9.76 14.47 12.72
C THR A 61 -8.75 15.38 13.39
N ASP A 62 -7.54 14.87 13.66
CA ASP A 62 -6.60 15.52 14.58
C ASP A 62 -5.55 16.38 13.86
N PHE A 63 -5.38 16.25 12.55
CA PHE A 63 -4.38 17.00 11.77
C PHE A 63 -5.01 18.01 10.80
N GLU A 64 -4.86 19.30 11.12
CA GLU A 64 -5.08 20.38 10.15
C GLU A 64 -4.06 20.28 9.01
N GLY A 65 -4.54 19.93 7.81
CA GLY A 65 -3.71 19.84 6.60
C GLY A 65 -3.77 18.51 5.86
N ILE A 66 -4.44 17.50 6.42
CA ILE A 66 -4.72 16.27 5.68
C ILE A 66 -5.81 16.54 4.64
N VAL A 67 -5.46 16.37 3.37
CA VAL A 67 -6.43 16.47 2.27
C VAL A 67 -7.26 15.19 2.26
N SER A 68 -8.58 15.33 2.28
CA SER A 68 -9.51 14.19 2.27
C SER A 68 -9.24 13.20 1.12
N SER A 69 -8.74 13.68 -0.02
CA SER A 69 -8.34 12.81 -1.15
C SER A 69 -7.25 11.81 -0.81
N ASP A 70 -6.26 12.22 0.00
CA ASP A 70 -5.09 11.40 0.31
C ASP A 70 -5.48 10.28 1.26
N VAL A 71 -6.42 10.56 2.16
CA VAL A 71 -6.96 9.55 3.07
C VAL A 71 -7.85 8.56 2.33
N VAL A 72 -8.69 9.03 1.40
CA VAL A 72 -9.47 8.14 0.54
C VAL A 72 -8.55 7.19 -0.23
N LEU A 73 -7.44 7.70 -0.77
CA LEU A 73 -6.44 6.88 -1.46
C LEU A 73 -5.79 5.86 -0.51
N LEU A 74 -5.34 6.29 0.67
CA LEU A 74 -4.73 5.42 1.68
C LEU A 74 -5.69 4.31 2.13
N ARG A 75 -6.94 4.65 2.42
CA ARG A 75 -7.99 3.69 2.80
C ARG A 75 -8.24 2.66 1.71
N SER A 76 -8.27 3.09 0.44
CA SER A 76 -8.42 2.19 -0.71
C SER A 76 -7.30 1.16 -0.77
N HIS A 77 -6.04 1.60 -0.62
CA HIS A 77 -4.89 0.70 -0.62
C HIS A 77 -4.90 -0.29 0.55
N LEU A 78 -5.21 0.19 1.77
CA LEU A 78 -5.26 -0.67 2.95
C LEU A 78 -6.38 -1.71 2.88
N ASN A 79 -7.57 -1.32 2.44
CA ASN A 79 -8.69 -2.26 2.24
C ASN A 79 -8.33 -3.36 1.24
N ARG A 80 -7.62 -3.01 0.16
CA ARG A 80 -7.12 -4.01 -0.79
C ARG A 80 -6.17 -5.00 -0.12
N LEU A 81 -5.22 -4.51 0.69
CA LEU A 81 -4.26 -5.36 1.42
C LEU A 81 -4.94 -6.31 2.42
N LEU A 82 -5.93 -5.83 3.16
CA LEU A 82 -6.67 -6.63 4.16
C LEU A 82 -7.61 -7.67 3.51
N THR A 83 -7.99 -7.46 2.25
CA THR A 83 -8.87 -8.38 1.49
C THR A 83 -8.08 -9.53 0.85
N LEU A 84 -6.82 -9.30 0.47
CA LEU A 84 -5.95 -10.31 -0.18
C LEU A 84 -5.89 -11.66 0.57
N PRO A 85 -5.65 -11.69 1.90
CA PRO A 85 -5.72 -12.92 2.70
C PRO A 85 -7.00 -13.73 2.50
N LYS A 86 -8.16 -13.06 2.52
CA LYS A 86 -9.47 -13.72 2.42
C LYS A 86 -9.64 -14.38 1.05
N LEU A 87 -9.17 -13.74 -0.01
CA LEU A 87 -9.20 -14.27 -1.37
C LEU A 87 -8.27 -15.48 -1.56
N VAL A 88 -7.08 -15.46 -0.94
CA VAL A 88 -6.16 -16.60 -0.99
C VAL A 88 -6.74 -17.80 -0.25
N LYS A 89 -7.29 -17.60 0.96
CA LYS A 89 -7.92 -18.68 1.73
C LYS A 89 -9.10 -19.32 0.99
N ALA A 90 -9.97 -18.52 0.38
CA ALA A 90 -11.11 -19.02 -0.39
C ALA A 90 -10.71 -19.80 -1.65
N LYS A 91 -9.49 -19.62 -2.16
CA LYS A 91 -8.96 -20.36 -3.32
C LYS A 91 -8.23 -21.65 -2.92
N SER A 92 -7.83 -21.79 -1.67
CA SER A 92 -7.14 -22.96 -1.13
C SER A 92 -8.08 -24.01 -0.49
N GLU A 93 -9.37 -23.69 -0.37
CA GLU A 93 -10.46 -24.59 0.05
C GLU A 93 -11.23 -25.10 -1.17
#